data_AF-A0A5R9KPA6-F1
#
_entry.id   AF-A0A5R9KPA6-F1
#
_cell.length_a   1.000
_cell.length_b   1.000
_cell.length_c   1.000
_cell.angle_alpha   90.00
_cell.angle_beta   90.00
_cell.angle_gamma   90.00
#
_symmetry.space_group_name_H-M   'P 1'
#
loop_
_entity.id
_entity.type
_entity.pdbx_description
1 polymer ?
#
loop_
_entity_poly.entity_id
_entity_poly.type
_entity_poly.pdbx_seq_one_letter_code
_entity_poly.pdbx_strand_id
1 'polypeptide(L)'
;MVTLNFVKDDWVKEKNGSRLMQVDEYQIIESVSYANGNLSLPTMRRVYSGKVWCTWINENKAVVTQPFWEYELEPAVPESVSVQH
;
A
#
# COMPACT_ATOMS: atom_id res chain seq x y z
N MET A 1 4.96 -13.91 9.74
CA MET A 1 5.60 -13.26 8.58
C MET A 1 4.49 -12.52 7.86
N VAL A 2 4.61 -11.20 7.71
CA VAL A 2 3.62 -10.43 6.94
C VAL A 2 3.96 -10.63 5.47
N THR A 3 3.04 -11.21 4.69
CA THR A 3 3.17 -11.27 3.24
C THR A 3 2.71 -9.93 2.70
N LEU A 4 3.61 -9.20 2.06
CA LEU A 4 3.31 -7.92 1.44
C LEU A 4 2.92 -8.18 -0.01
N ASN A 5 1.77 -7.68 -0.46
CA ASN A 5 1.24 -8.03 -1.79
C ASN A 5 1.78 -7.13 -2.92
N PHE A 6 2.27 -5.93 -2.58
CA PHE A 6 2.82 -4.97 -3.55
C PHE A 6 4.09 -4.38 -3.00
N VAL A 7 5.14 -4.23 -3.80
CA VAL A 7 6.43 -3.64 -3.40
C VAL A 7 6.63 -2.25 -4.02
N LYS A 8 7.64 -1.53 -3.55
CA LYS A 8 8.02 -0.24 -4.12
C LYS A 8 8.19 -0.34 -5.64
N ASP A 9 7.72 0.68 -6.34
CA ASP A 9 7.70 0.85 -7.79
C ASP A 9 6.70 -0.04 -8.55
N ASP A 10 5.94 -0.91 -7.87
CA ASP A 10 4.84 -1.64 -8.49
C ASP A 10 3.76 -0.70 -9.01
N TRP A 11 3.26 -1.01 -10.19
CA TRP A 11 2.09 -0.35 -10.74
C TRP A 11 0.81 -1.02 -10.26
N VAL A 12 -0.08 -0.22 -9.67
CA VAL A 12 -1.34 -0.67 -9.08
C VAL A 12 -2.48 0.23 -9.51
N LYS A 13 -3.70 -0.25 -9.33
CA LYS A 13 -4.91 0.56 -9.42
C LYS A 13 -5.90 0.15 -8.34
N GLU A 14 -6.84 1.02 -8.03
CA GLU A 14 -7.97 0.63 -7.17
C GLU A 14 -8.79 -0.47 -7.86
N LYS A 15 -9.29 -1.42 -7.08
CA LYS A 15 -10.27 -2.40 -7.57
C LYS A 15 -11.49 -1.66 -8.10
N ASN A 16 -11.87 -1.98 -9.34
CA ASN A 16 -12.92 -1.28 -10.10
C ASN A 16 -12.59 0.19 -10.46
N GLY A 17 -11.37 0.64 -10.22
CA GLY A 17 -10.88 1.95 -10.63
C GLY A 17 -10.08 1.88 -11.93
N SER A 18 -9.94 3.04 -12.58
CA SER A 18 -9.08 3.23 -13.76
C SER A 18 -7.80 4.00 -13.45
N ARG A 19 -7.67 4.52 -12.23
CA ARG A 19 -6.52 5.31 -11.81
C ARG A 19 -5.30 4.42 -11.61
N LEU A 20 -4.32 4.60 -12.49
CA LEU A 20 -3.00 4.01 -12.36
C LEU A 20 -2.17 4.78 -11.33
N MET A 21 -1.57 4.06 -10.40
CA MET A 21 -0.74 4.60 -9.33
C MET A 21 0.52 3.75 -9.18
N GLN A 22 1.58 4.34 -8.65
CA GLN A 22 2.82 3.65 -8.33
C GLN A 22 2.98 3.53 -6.82
N VAL A 23 3.36 2.35 -6.34
CA VAL A 23 3.64 2.11 -4.93
C VAL A 23 4.95 2.79 -4.54
N ASP A 24 4.92 3.58 -3.47
CA ASP A 24 6.11 4.23 -2.91
C ASP A 24 6.66 3.43 -1.72
N GLU A 25 5.86 3.29 -0.65
CA GLU A 25 6.27 2.54 0.53
C GLU A 25 5.08 2.05 1.37
N TYR A 26 5.35 1.06 2.22
CA TYR A 26 4.40 0.60 3.22
C TYR A 26 4.25 1.61 4.33
N GLN A 27 3.01 1.82 4.79
CA GLN A 27 2.78 2.60 5.98
C GLN A 27 3.16 1.79 7.23
N ILE A 28 4.23 2.25 7.87
CA ILE A 28 4.69 1.74 9.17
C ILE A 28 4.14 2.65 10.27
N ILE A 29 3.47 2.07 11.25
CA ILE A 29 2.96 2.78 12.43
C ILE A 29 3.62 2.27 13.71
N GLU A 30 3.57 3.07 14.76
CA GLU A 30 3.95 2.65 16.10
C GLU A 30 2.75 2.04 16.81
N SER A 31 2.89 0.79 17.23
CA SER A 31 1.91 0.08 18.05
C SER A 31 2.48 -0.10 19.45
N VAL A 32 1.66 0.24 20.45
CA VAL A 32 1.98 0.03 21.86
C VAL A 32 1.49 -1.37 22.25
N SER A 33 2.40 -2.21 22.69
CA SER A 33 2.09 -3.53 23.23
C SER A 33 2.46 -3.58 24.71
N TYR A 34 1.58 -4.18 25.52
CA TYR A 34 1.82 -4.39 26.95
C TYR A 34 2.12 -5.87 27.16
N ALA A 35 3.27 -6.18 27.74
CA ALA A 35 3.59 -7.55 28.08
C ALA A 35 2.73 -8.00 29.27
N ASN A 36 1.98 -9.09 29.09
CA ASN A 36 1.30 -9.85 30.16
C ASN A 36 0.55 -8.99 31.20
N GLY A 37 -0.32 -8.08 30.75
CA GLY A 37 -1.18 -7.28 31.64
C GLY A 37 -0.45 -6.23 32.49
N ASN A 38 0.87 -6.06 32.32
CA ASN A 38 1.61 -5.03 33.00
C ASN A 38 1.52 -3.71 32.23
N LEU A 39 0.59 -2.84 32.64
CA LEU A 39 0.34 -1.53 32.04
C LEU A 39 1.47 -0.51 32.29
N SER A 40 2.42 -0.81 33.19
CA SER A 40 3.47 0.13 33.58
C SER A 40 4.66 0.19 32.63
N LEU A 41 4.83 -0.79 31.75
CA LEU A 41 5.96 -0.88 30.83
C LEU A 41 5.48 -1.14 29.38
N PRO A 42 4.94 -0.10 28.71
CA PRO A 42 4.59 -0.21 27.30
C PRO A 42 5.84 -0.45 26.45
N THR A 43 5.77 -1.44 25.57
CA THR A 43 6.77 -1.64 24.51
C THR A 43 6.22 -1.08 23.20
N MET A 44 6.88 -0.05 22.68
CA MET A 44 6.61 0.44 21.33
C MET A 44 7.24 -0.49 20.29
N ARG A 45 6.45 -0.88 19.29
CA ARG A 45 6.94 -1.65 18.14
C ARG A 45 6.46 -1.00 16.85
N ARG A 46 7.34 -0.98 15.85
CA ARG A 46 6.98 -0.61 14.49
C ARG A 46 6.27 -1.77 13.82
N VAL A 47 5.07 -1.54 13.34
CA VAL A 47 4.25 -2.55 12.67
C VAL A 47 3.70 -2.00 11.36
N TYR A 48 3.52 -2.89 10.40
CA TYR A 48 2.83 -2.57 9.17
C TYR A 48 1.34 -2.31 9.45
N SER A 49 0.79 -1.20 8.94
CA SER A 49 -0.60 -0.85 9.19
C SER A 49 -1.61 -1.58 8.30
N GLY A 50 -1.16 -2.23 7.22
CA GLY A 50 -2.05 -2.76 6.17
C GLY A 50 -2.28 -1.79 5.00
N LYS A 51 -1.67 -0.59 5.05
CA LYS A 51 -1.77 0.42 4.00
C LYS A 51 -0.48 0.64 3.25
N VAL A 52 -0.58 0.92 1.95
CA VAL A 52 0.54 1.28 1.09
C VAL A 52 0.36 2.70 0.57
N TRP A 53 1.42 3.49 0.60
CA TRP A 53 1.45 4.80 -0.04
C TRP A 53 1.56 4.62 -1.54
N CYS A 54 0.62 5.22 -2.26
CA CYS A 54 0.59 5.21 -3.71
C CYS A 54 0.67 6.65 -4.23
N THR A 55 1.42 6.84 -5.31
CA THR A 55 1.63 8.13 -5.96
C THR A 55 1.07 8.11 -7.38
N TRP A 56 0.40 9.19 -7.78
CA TRP A 56 -0.09 9.37 -9.15
C TRP A 56 -0.16 10.84 -9.53
N ILE A 57 -0.41 11.11 -10.81
CA ILE A 57 -0.70 12.45 -11.32
C ILE A 57 -2.21 12.62 -11.44
N ASN A 58 -2.77 13.61 -10.75
CA ASN A 58 -4.20 13.89 -10.80
C ASN A 58 -4.59 14.74 -12.03
N GLU A 59 -5.89 15.04 -12.17
CA GLU A 59 -6.44 15.84 -13.28
C GLU A 59 -5.84 17.25 -13.37
N ASN A 60 -5.40 17.80 -12.23
CA ASN A 60 -4.75 19.10 -12.15
C ASN A 60 -3.25 19.05 -12.47
N LYS A 61 -2.73 17.92 -12.98
CA LYS A 61 -1.31 17.68 -13.24
C LYS A 61 -0.42 17.79 -12.00
N ALA A 62 -0.99 17.61 -10.82
CA ALA A 62 -0.25 17.59 -9.56
C ALA A 62 0.10 16.15 -9.17
N VAL A 63 1.30 15.97 -8.63
CA VAL A 63 1.69 14.70 -7.99
C VAL A 63 0.96 14.60 -6.65
N VAL A 64 0.24 13.51 -6.45
CA VAL A 64 -0.51 13.21 -5.24
C VAL A 64 -0.01 11.90 -4.68
N THR A 65 0.22 11.88 -3.36
CA THR A 65 0.63 10.68 -2.62
C THR A 65 -0.35 10.45 -1.48
N GLN A 66 -0.99 9.29 -1.45
CA GLN A 66 -2.03 8.94 -0.47
C GLN A 66 -1.94 7.47 -0.05
N PRO A 67 -2.37 7.12 1.17
CA PRO A 67 -2.33 5.75 1.65
C PRO A 67 -3.62 5.00 1.28
N PHE A 68 -3.48 3.80 0.73
CA PHE A 68 -4.58 2.89 0.38
C PHE A 68 -4.47 1.58 1.14
N TRP A 69 -5.57 0.91 1.42
CA TRP A 69 -5.50 -0.44 1.95
C TRP A 69 -5.06 -1.43 0.88
N GLU A 70 -4.17 -2.36 1.21
CA GLU A 70 -3.70 -3.36 0.21
C GLU A 70 -4.86 -4.13 -0.44
N TYR A 71 -5.90 -4.47 0.33
CA TYR A 71 -7.03 -5.23 -0.20
C TYR A 71 -7.91 -4.42 -1.17
N GLU A 72 -7.74 -3.10 -1.26
CA GLU A 72 -8.45 -2.22 -2.20
C GLU A 72 -7.71 -2.08 -3.52
N LEU A 73 -6.45 -2.54 -3.59
CA LEU A 73 -5.60 -2.43 -4.76
C LEU A 73 -5.57 -3.74 -5.54
N GLU A 74 -5.30 -3.64 -6.84
CA GLU A 74 -4.95 -4.76 -7.70
C GLU A 74 -3.74 -4.40 -8.58
N PRO A 75 -2.93 -5.40 -9.01
CA PRO A 75 -1.84 -5.15 -9.92
C PRO A 75 -2.35 -4.51 -11.21
N ALA A 76 -1.68 -3.45 -11.66
CA ALA A 76 -1.91 -2.93 -12.99
C ALA A 76 -1.23 -3.86 -13.99
N VAL A 77 -1.92 -4.94 -14.35
CA VAL A 77 -1.46 -5.83 -15.42
C VAL A 77 -1.46 -5.00 -16.71
N PRO A 78 -0.32 -4.85 -17.40
CA PRO A 78 -0.36 -4.33 -18.76
C PRO A 78 -1.27 -5.26 -19.53
N GLU A 79 -2.32 -4.75 -20.19
CA GLU A 79 -3.14 -5.57 -21.09
C GLU A 79 -2.17 -6.33 -21.99
N SER A 80 -2.06 -7.64 -21.75
CA SER A 80 -1.22 -8.51 -22.54
C SER A 80 -1.63 -8.23 -23.96
N VAL A 81 -0.72 -7.67 -24.76
CA VAL A 81 -0.92 -7.48 -26.19
C VAL A 81 -1.32 -8.85 -26.69
N SER A 82 -2.62 -9.02 -26.94
CA SER A 82 -3.16 -10.26 -27.46
C SER A 82 -2.77 -10.24 -28.92
N VAL A 83 -1.52 -10.61 -29.19
CA VAL A 83 -1.07 -10.92 -30.54
C VAL A 83 -1.81 -12.20 -30.91
N GLN A 84 -3.01 -12.02 -31.44
CA GLN A 84 -3.71 -13.05 -32.18
C GLN A 84 -2.82 -13.38 -33.39
N HIS A 85 -2.35 -14.63 -33.44
CA HIS A 85 -1.60 -15.19 -34.56
C HIS A 85 -2.51 -16.15 -35.34
#